data_AF-A0A3N5H8W1-F1
#
_entry.id   AF-A0A3N5H8W1-F1
#
_cell.length_a   1.000
_cell.length_b   1.000
_cell.length_c   1.000
_cell.angle_alpha   90.00
_cell.angle_beta   90.00
_cell.angle_gamma   90.00
#
_symmetry.space_group_name_H-M   'P 1'
#
loop_
_entity.id
_entity.type
_entity.pdbx_description
1 polymer ?
#
loop_
_entity_poly.entity_id
_entity_poly.type
_entity_poly.pdbx_seq_one_letter_code
_entity_poly.pdbx_strand_id
1 'polypeptide(L)'
;MRHTANTPAATGGRPGKRLPARRAALRSAFGAALGLTVALGAFAPGAGAQEIELKLGHVGEPGSLFQMSSDEFARRANAKLAGKAKVVVFGSSQLGGDKEMLQKLKLGTIDMAVPSTVMSSEVDTFGVFEMPYLVKDRKHMGLIEKEIVWPKLAPAAEAKGLRIIGVWENGYRHITNNRKPIRTPEDLAGIKLRTPEGKWRVAMFKAYGANPSPMKFSELFTALQTGVMDGQENPFTQIYSAKLHEVQKFLSLSGHVYTP
;
A
#
# COMPACT_ATOMS: atom_id res chain seq x y z
N MET A 1 -12.56 3.34 -58.57
CA MET A 1 -13.12 4.71 -58.56
C MET A 1 -12.29 5.52 -57.56
N ARG A 2 -11.13 6.08 -57.96
CA ARG A 2 -10.89 7.41 -58.56
C ARG A 2 -11.47 8.58 -57.75
N HIS A 3 -10.61 9.24 -56.97
CA HIS A 3 -10.26 10.68 -56.98
C HIS A 3 -9.21 10.91 -55.85
N THR A 4 -7.90 11.19 -56.06
CA THR A 4 -7.17 12.36 -56.62
C THR A 4 -7.67 13.70 -56.06
N ALA A 5 -6.89 14.69 -55.60
CA ALA A 5 -5.45 14.90 -55.38
C ALA A 5 -5.26 16.32 -54.75
N ASN A 6 -4.03 16.61 -54.31
CA ASN A 6 -3.32 17.90 -54.29
C ASN A 6 -3.43 18.92 -53.13
N THR A 7 -2.30 18.99 -52.40
CA THR A 7 -1.52 20.09 -51.78
C THR A 7 -1.14 21.24 -52.76
N PRO A 8 -0.25 22.23 -52.43
CA PRO A 8 0.06 23.04 -51.23
C PRO A 8 0.16 24.57 -51.55
N ALA A 9 0.52 25.46 -50.59
CA ALA A 9 1.56 26.51 -50.77
C ALA A 9 1.72 27.49 -49.59
N ALA A 10 2.96 27.87 -49.35
CA ALA A 10 3.45 28.87 -48.40
C ALA A 10 3.62 30.26 -49.03
N THR A 11 3.57 31.33 -48.22
CA THR A 11 4.24 32.65 -48.39
C THR A 11 4.23 33.30 -46.99
N GLY A 12 5.12 34.17 -46.50
CA GLY A 12 6.20 34.99 -47.03
C GLY A 12 6.49 36.04 -45.93
N GLY A 13 7.76 36.36 -45.65
CA GLY A 13 8.13 37.17 -44.48
C GLY A 13 8.38 38.67 -44.70
N ARG A 14 8.81 39.30 -43.59
CA ARG A 14 9.65 40.53 -43.44
C ARG A 14 8.95 41.92 -43.54
N PRO A 15 9.60 43.06 -43.15
CA PRO A 15 9.86 43.49 -41.77
C PRO A 15 9.71 45.03 -41.53
N GLY A 16 9.80 45.47 -40.26
CA GLY A 16 10.53 46.68 -39.86
C GLY A 16 9.77 48.03 -39.75
N LYS A 17 10.06 48.75 -38.66
CA LYS A 17 10.41 50.18 -38.68
C LYS A 17 11.21 50.59 -37.42
N ARG A 18 12.46 51.00 -37.68
CA ARG A 18 13.40 51.89 -36.96
C ARG A 18 12.75 53.29 -36.74
N LEU A 19 13.18 54.27 -35.93
CA LEU A 19 14.36 54.76 -35.14
C LEU A 19 13.80 56.01 -34.33
N PRO A 20 14.54 56.89 -33.61
CA PRO A 20 15.99 57.03 -33.40
C PRO A 20 16.48 57.24 -31.95
N ALA A 21 17.81 57.23 -31.85
CA ALA A 21 18.66 57.50 -30.69
C ALA A 21 18.70 58.98 -30.24
N ARG A 22 19.08 59.19 -28.97
CA ARG A 22 19.81 60.38 -28.52
C ARG A 22 21.01 60.00 -27.65
N ARG A 23 22.09 60.75 -27.89
CA ARG A 23 23.49 60.56 -27.46
C ARG A 23 23.77 61.15 -26.07
N ALA A 24 25.01 60.87 -25.63
CA ALA A 24 25.87 61.61 -24.69
C ALA A 24 25.75 61.19 -23.22
N ALA A 25 26.82 61.00 -22.44
CA ALA A 25 28.26 61.02 -22.68
C ALA A 25 28.97 60.31 -21.51
N LEU A 26 30.14 59.72 -21.80
CA LEU A 26 31.11 59.26 -20.80
C LEU A 26 31.64 60.44 -19.96
N ARG A 27 31.77 60.24 -18.64
CA ARG A 27 32.87 60.80 -17.85
C ARG A 27 33.34 59.82 -16.78
N SER A 28 34.61 59.48 -16.90
CA SER A 28 35.44 58.69 -15.99
C SER A 28 35.65 59.41 -14.66
N ALA A 29 35.74 58.66 -13.56
CA ALA A 29 36.54 59.06 -12.40
C ALA A 29 36.98 57.80 -11.62
N PHE A 30 38.28 57.53 -11.69
CA PHE A 30 39.03 56.69 -10.77
C PHE A 30 39.02 57.34 -9.38
N GLY A 31 38.72 56.57 -8.32
CA GLY A 31 38.80 57.04 -6.94
C GLY A 31 38.97 55.85 -6.00
N ALA A 32 40.17 55.68 -5.47
CA ALA A 32 40.51 54.68 -4.47
C ALA A 32 39.76 54.97 -3.15
N ALA A 33 39.21 53.93 -2.53
CA ALA A 33 38.81 53.97 -1.12
C ALA A 33 39.16 52.63 -0.45
N LEU A 34 40.04 52.77 0.52
CA LEU A 34 40.61 51.78 1.41
C LEU A 34 39.58 51.36 2.49
N GLY A 35 39.49 50.05 2.75
CA GLY A 35 39.11 49.51 4.07
C GLY A 35 37.64 49.55 4.50
N LEU A 36 36.95 48.41 4.38
CA LEU A 36 36.14 47.89 5.48
C LEU A 36 35.99 46.37 5.34
N THR A 37 36.77 45.63 6.12
CA THR A 37 36.63 44.19 6.32
C THR A 37 35.32 43.96 7.08
N VAL A 38 34.20 43.85 6.38
CA VAL A 38 32.97 43.32 6.97
C VAL A 38 33.19 41.82 7.09
N ALA A 39 33.51 41.37 8.31
CA ALA A 39 33.33 39.99 8.70
C ALA A 39 31.83 39.66 8.56
N LEU A 40 31.42 39.20 7.37
CA LEU A 40 30.21 38.42 7.22
C LEU A 40 30.46 37.14 8.02
N GLY A 41 30.11 37.19 9.30
CA GLY A 41 29.87 36.00 10.09
C GLY A 41 28.91 35.14 9.27
N ALA A 42 29.44 34.04 8.75
CA ALA A 42 28.65 33.03 8.10
C ALA A 42 27.61 32.56 9.12
N PHE A 43 26.39 33.10 9.01
CA PHE A 43 25.21 32.38 9.46
C PHE A 43 25.12 31.16 8.56
N ALA A 44 25.85 30.11 8.93
CA ALA A 44 25.52 28.78 8.52
C ALA A 44 24.10 28.56 9.07
N PRO A 45 23.06 28.41 8.22
CA PRO A 45 21.80 27.90 8.72
C PRO A 45 22.17 26.59 9.38
N GLY A 46 21.93 26.48 10.69
CA GLY A 46 22.18 25.24 11.41
C GLY A 46 21.57 24.14 10.57
N ALA A 47 22.39 23.17 10.15
CA ALA A 47 21.92 21.99 9.48
C ALA A 47 21.03 21.26 10.49
N GLY A 48 19.77 21.67 10.58
CA GLY A 48 18.74 20.94 11.28
C GLY A 48 18.73 19.58 10.61
N ALA A 49 19.11 18.54 11.36
CA ALA A 49 19.10 17.18 10.87
C ALA A 49 17.74 16.95 10.19
N GLN A 50 17.77 16.64 8.89
CA GLN A 50 16.56 16.37 8.14
C GLN A 50 15.88 15.19 8.81
N GLU A 51 14.68 15.41 9.35
CA GLU A 51 13.90 14.37 10.01
C GLU A 51 13.73 13.20 9.03
N ILE A 52 14.19 12.01 9.43
CA ILE A 52 14.12 10.83 8.57
C ILE A 52 12.65 10.45 8.40
N GLU A 53 12.15 10.47 7.17
CA GLU A 53 10.82 9.96 6.87
C GLU A 53 10.86 8.43 6.81
N LEU A 54 10.04 7.78 7.65
CA LEU A 54 9.84 6.33 7.66
C LEU A 54 8.49 6.00 7.05
N LYS A 55 8.47 5.33 5.91
CA LYS A 55 7.27 5.01 5.14
C LYS A 55 6.65 3.71 5.62
N LEU A 56 5.39 3.77 6.06
CA LEU A 56 4.59 2.61 6.45
C LEU A 56 3.46 2.41 5.44
N GLY A 57 3.48 1.30 4.70
CA GLY A 57 2.46 0.97 3.69
C GLY A 57 1.45 -0.09 4.13
N HIS A 58 0.19 0.04 3.68
CA HIS A 58 -0.80 -1.04 3.76
C HIS A 58 -1.86 -0.96 2.64
N VAL A 59 -2.56 -2.06 2.40
CA VAL A 59 -3.59 -2.15 1.35
C VAL A 59 -4.98 -1.68 1.77
N GLY A 60 -5.25 -1.62 3.08
CA GLY A 60 -6.58 -1.30 3.60
C GLY A 60 -7.06 0.12 3.28
N GLU A 61 -8.36 0.27 3.04
CA GLU A 61 -9.01 1.57 2.80
C GLU A 61 -9.23 2.36 4.12
N PRO A 62 -9.54 3.66 4.07
CA PRO A 62 -9.91 4.44 5.24
C PRO A 62 -11.03 3.77 6.06
N GLY A 63 -10.84 3.70 7.38
CA GLY A 63 -11.76 2.99 8.28
C GLY A 63 -11.51 1.48 8.40
N SER A 64 -10.53 0.92 7.70
CA SER A 64 -10.04 -0.44 7.96
C SER A 64 -9.22 -0.51 9.26
N LEU A 65 -9.09 -1.72 9.83
CA LEU A 65 -8.20 -1.93 10.99
C LEU A 65 -6.73 -1.66 10.67
N PHE A 66 -6.32 -1.84 9.41
CA PHE A 66 -4.97 -1.52 8.95
C PHE A 66 -4.70 -0.02 9.06
N GLN A 67 -5.63 0.81 8.56
CA GLN A 67 -5.51 2.26 8.68
C GLN A 67 -5.48 2.70 10.15
N MET A 68 -6.48 2.26 10.94
CA MET A 68 -6.59 2.65 12.35
C MET A 68 -5.35 2.27 13.17
N SER A 69 -4.84 1.05 13.00
CA SER A 69 -3.67 0.58 13.75
C SER A 69 -2.38 1.29 13.31
N SER A 70 -2.23 1.54 12.01
CA SER A 70 -1.07 2.25 11.45
C SER A 70 -1.03 3.71 11.89
N ASP A 71 -2.17 4.39 11.88
CA ASP A 71 -2.29 5.77 12.34
C ASP A 71 -1.98 5.90 13.84
N GLU A 72 -2.50 4.98 14.65
CA GLU A 72 -2.20 4.99 16.09
C GLU A 72 -0.73 4.65 16.36
N PHE A 73 -0.13 3.73 15.61
CA PHE A 73 1.30 3.47 15.66
C PHE A 73 2.10 4.73 15.30
N ALA A 74 1.79 5.38 14.17
CA ALA A 74 2.48 6.58 13.72
C ALA A 74 2.35 7.71 14.75
N ARG A 75 1.16 7.94 15.32
CA ARG A 75 0.95 8.93 16.38
C ARG A 75 1.86 8.69 17.59
N ARG A 76 1.94 7.45 18.07
CA ARG A 76 2.78 7.08 19.22
C ARG A 76 4.27 7.13 18.89
N ALA A 77 4.66 6.66 17.71
CA ALA A 77 6.04 6.65 17.26
C ALA A 77 6.56 8.09 17.08
N ASN A 78 5.81 8.95 16.39
CA ASN A 78 6.19 10.33 16.11
C ASN A 78 6.35 11.16 17.40
N ALA A 79 5.50 10.93 18.40
CA ALA A 79 5.66 11.57 19.72
C ALA A 79 6.98 11.20 20.41
N LYS A 80 7.51 10.00 20.15
CA LYS A 80 8.77 9.50 20.75
C LYS A 80 10.00 9.78 19.87
N LEU A 81 9.80 9.98 18.57
CA LEU A 81 10.86 10.16 17.57
C LEU A 81 11.08 11.63 17.19
N ALA A 82 10.37 12.57 17.84
CA ALA A 82 10.41 13.99 17.53
C ALA A 82 11.86 14.50 17.32
N GLY A 83 12.10 15.10 16.14
CA GLY A 83 13.40 15.65 15.76
C GLY A 83 14.43 14.63 15.30
N LYS A 84 14.05 13.34 15.18
CA LYS A 84 14.90 12.25 14.67
C LYS A 84 14.28 11.61 13.43
N ALA A 85 13.02 11.21 13.53
CA ALA A 85 12.31 10.52 12.45
C ALA A 85 10.79 10.72 12.55
N LYS A 86 10.11 10.57 11.41
CA LYS A 86 8.67 10.68 11.28
C LYS A 86 8.12 9.52 10.48
N VAL A 87 7.25 8.72 11.10
CA VAL A 87 6.44 7.71 10.44
C VAL A 87 5.33 8.39 9.64
N VAL A 88 5.26 8.08 8.35
CA VAL A 88 4.22 8.51 7.42
C VAL A 88 3.49 7.28 6.89
N VAL A 89 2.18 7.25 7.08
CA VAL A 89 1.31 6.13 6.70
C VAL A 89 0.78 6.33 5.29
N PHE A 90 0.88 5.29 4.46
CA PHE A 90 0.40 5.24 3.09
C PHE A 90 -0.60 4.07 2.96
N GLY A 91 -1.89 4.38 3.10
CA GLY A 91 -2.98 3.42 2.97
C GLY A 91 -3.43 3.19 1.53
N SER A 92 -4.53 2.43 1.35
CA SER A 92 -5.18 2.19 0.05
C SER A 92 -4.22 1.74 -1.07
N SER A 93 -3.19 0.96 -0.72
CA SER A 93 -2.20 0.46 -1.69
C SER A 93 -1.42 1.57 -2.42
N GLN A 94 -1.29 2.76 -1.85
CA GLN A 94 -0.51 3.88 -2.44
C GLN A 94 0.95 3.51 -2.73
N LEU A 95 1.52 2.57 -1.97
CA LEU A 95 2.87 2.05 -2.17
C LEU A 95 2.90 0.70 -2.92
N GLY A 96 1.77 0.26 -3.49
CA GLY A 96 1.60 -1.04 -4.15
C GLY A 96 0.77 -2.02 -3.32
N GLY A 97 0.49 -3.19 -3.89
CA GLY A 97 -0.13 -4.31 -3.17
C GLY A 97 0.84 -4.98 -2.21
N ASP A 98 0.34 -5.91 -1.40
CA ASP A 98 1.13 -6.56 -0.34
C ASP A 98 2.45 -7.16 -0.88
N LYS A 99 2.39 -7.87 -2.00
CA LYS A 99 3.57 -8.48 -2.63
C LYS A 99 4.61 -7.45 -3.06
N GLU A 100 4.17 -6.36 -3.70
CA GLU A 100 5.09 -5.28 -4.10
C GLU A 100 5.70 -4.58 -2.88
N MET A 101 4.93 -4.35 -1.82
CA MET A 101 5.45 -3.73 -0.60
C MET A 101 6.50 -4.61 0.08
N LEU A 102 6.30 -5.93 0.14
CA LEU A 102 7.32 -6.84 0.68
C LEU A 102 8.60 -6.86 -0.15
N GLN A 103 8.50 -6.74 -1.47
CA GLN A 103 9.68 -6.56 -2.33
C GLN A 103 10.38 -5.23 -2.06
N LYS A 104 9.61 -4.14 -1.94
CA LYS A 104 10.14 -2.80 -1.62
C LYS A 104 10.83 -2.73 -0.26
N LEU A 105 10.34 -3.45 0.74
CA LEU A 105 10.99 -3.61 2.06
C LEU A 105 12.36 -4.26 1.92
N LYS A 106 12.45 -5.38 1.19
CA LYS A 106 13.74 -6.08 0.97
C LYS A 106 14.75 -5.23 0.19
N LEU A 107 14.24 -4.36 -0.69
CA LEU A 107 15.05 -3.39 -1.44
C LEU A 107 15.39 -2.12 -0.64
N GLY A 108 14.82 -1.93 0.56
CA GLY A 108 15.03 -0.74 1.39
C GLY A 108 14.42 0.55 0.82
N THR A 109 13.39 0.44 -0.02
CA THR A 109 12.73 1.60 -0.66
C THR A 109 11.49 2.10 0.10
N ILE A 110 10.99 1.27 1.02
CA ILE A 110 10.02 1.61 2.07
C ILE A 110 10.51 0.97 3.38
N ASP A 111 10.06 1.48 4.52
CA ASP A 111 10.63 1.12 5.83
C ASP A 111 9.77 0.11 6.59
N MET A 112 8.46 0.19 6.44
CA MET A 112 7.48 -0.67 7.12
C MET A 112 6.32 -1.01 6.19
N ALA A 113 5.73 -2.19 6.40
CA ALA A 113 4.46 -2.54 5.78
C ALA A 113 3.61 -3.38 6.76
N VAL A 114 2.29 -3.38 6.53
CA VAL A 114 1.35 -4.28 7.21
C VAL A 114 0.84 -5.31 6.19
N PRO A 115 1.64 -6.35 5.89
CA PRO A 115 1.23 -7.42 4.99
C PRO A 115 0.20 -8.33 5.65
N SER A 116 -0.62 -9.01 4.86
CA SER A 116 -1.54 -10.04 5.35
C SER A 116 -1.15 -11.42 4.81
N THR A 117 -2.07 -12.11 4.14
CA THR A 117 -1.92 -13.51 3.67
C THR A 117 -0.68 -13.76 2.80
N VAL A 118 -0.14 -12.75 2.10
CA VAL A 118 1.04 -12.92 1.23
C VAL A 118 2.27 -13.48 1.98
N MET A 119 2.34 -13.31 3.30
CA MET A 119 3.47 -13.78 4.12
C MET A 119 3.73 -15.27 3.98
N SER A 120 2.71 -16.10 3.74
CA SER A 120 2.89 -17.55 3.55
C SER A 120 3.58 -17.92 2.23
N SER A 121 3.58 -17.01 1.26
CA SER A 121 4.33 -17.15 0.01
C SER A 121 5.80 -16.75 0.18
N GLU A 122 6.11 -15.89 1.16
CA GLU A 122 7.48 -15.47 1.49
C GLU A 122 8.17 -16.40 2.49
N VAL A 123 7.42 -16.83 3.51
CA VAL A 123 7.86 -17.69 4.60
C VAL A 123 6.77 -18.74 4.82
N ASP A 124 6.99 -19.97 4.33
CA ASP A 124 5.95 -21.01 4.26
C ASP A 124 5.26 -21.31 5.59
N THR A 125 5.97 -21.20 6.72
CA THR A 125 5.43 -21.44 8.07
C THR A 125 4.34 -20.46 8.47
N PHE A 126 4.23 -19.29 7.84
CA PHE A 126 3.09 -18.38 8.01
C PHE A 126 1.78 -18.95 7.48
N GLY A 127 1.83 -20.01 6.66
CA GLY A 127 0.66 -20.78 6.25
C GLY A 127 -0.17 -21.34 7.41
N VAL A 128 0.40 -21.40 8.63
CA VAL A 128 -0.34 -21.74 9.86
C VAL A 128 -1.57 -20.84 10.06
N PHE A 129 -1.49 -19.55 9.70
CA PHE A 129 -2.60 -18.60 9.81
C PHE A 129 -3.63 -18.71 8.68
N GLU A 130 -3.45 -19.65 7.77
CA GLU A 130 -4.41 -19.99 6.73
C GLU A 130 -5.14 -21.30 7.02
N MET A 131 -4.76 -21.99 8.11
CA MET A 131 -5.50 -23.16 8.55
C MET A 131 -6.88 -22.76 9.07
N PRO A 132 -7.94 -23.46 8.60
CA PRO A 132 -9.29 -23.12 8.98
C PRO A 132 -9.53 -23.42 10.47
N TYR A 133 -10.23 -22.51 11.15
CA TYR A 133 -10.67 -22.63 12.55
C TYR A 133 -9.57 -22.83 13.60
N LEU A 134 -8.30 -22.49 13.28
CA LEU A 134 -7.18 -22.60 14.21
C LEU A 134 -7.34 -21.68 15.44
N VAL A 135 -7.63 -20.40 15.20
CA VAL A 135 -7.73 -19.37 16.24
C VAL A 135 -9.15 -19.33 16.79
N LYS A 136 -9.30 -19.62 18.08
CA LYS A 136 -10.60 -19.77 18.75
C LYS A 136 -11.18 -18.42 19.15
N ASP A 137 -10.32 -17.57 19.68
CA ASP A 137 -10.63 -16.21 20.12
C ASP A 137 -9.33 -15.38 20.20
N ARG A 138 -9.46 -14.09 20.53
CA ARG A 138 -8.32 -13.16 20.68
C ARG A 138 -7.37 -13.54 21.82
N LYS A 139 -7.86 -14.21 22.86
CA LYS A 139 -7.00 -14.71 23.95
C LYS A 139 -6.13 -15.86 23.44
N HIS A 140 -6.68 -16.77 22.65
CA HIS A 140 -5.91 -17.81 21.97
C HIS A 140 -4.90 -17.18 21.00
N MET A 141 -5.26 -16.14 20.25
CA MET A 141 -4.31 -15.43 19.40
C MET A 141 -3.15 -14.82 20.20
N GLY A 142 -3.40 -14.22 21.37
CA GLY A 142 -2.33 -13.72 22.24
C GLY A 142 -1.37 -14.81 22.72
N LEU A 143 -1.86 -16.03 22.96
CA LEU A 143 -1.01 -17.19 23.25
C LEU A 143 -0.20 -17.63 22.01
N ILE A 144 -0.83 -17.69 20.83
CA ILE A 144 -0.13 -18.01 19.58
C ILE A 144 0.96 -16.98 19.29
N GLU A 145 0.68 -15.70 19.50
CA GLU A 145 1.66 -14.64 19.33
C GLU A 145 2.89 -14.88 20.23
N LYS A 146 2.65 -15.07 21.53
CA LYS A 146 3.72 -15.29 22.52
C LYS A 146 4.50 -16.58 22.27
N GLU A 147 3.81 -17.69 22.03
CA GLU A 147 4.41 -19.03 22.06
C GLU A 147 4.80 -19.55 20.67
N ILE A 148 4.33 -18.91 19.58
CA ILE A 148 4.59 -19.32 18.19
C ILE A 148 5.16 -18.17 17.34
N VAL A 149 4.55 -16.99 17.34
CA VAL A 149 5.00 -15.90 16.45
C VAL A 149 6.40 -15.45 16.82
N TRP A 150 6.61 -15.00 18.04
CA TRP A 150 7.91 -14.50 18.48
C TRP A 150 9.03 -15.55 18.50
N PRO A 151 8.83 -16.77 19.04
CA PRO A 151 9.91 -17.75 19.12
C PRO A 151 10.18 -18.50 17.81
N LYS A 152 9.24 -18.55 16.86
CA LYS A 152 9.37 -19.39 15.64
C LYS A 152 9.20 -18.59 14.34
N LEU A 153 8.13 -17.83 14.22
CA LEU A 153 7.80 -17.17 12.95
C LEU A 153 8.63 -15.91 12.69
N ALA A 154 8.87 -15.08 13.71
CA ALA A 154 9.71 -13.89 13.58
C ALA A 154 11.16 -14.21 13.18
N PRO A 155 11.86 -15.19 13.79
CA PRO A 155 13.17 -15.63 13.31
C PRO A 155 13.14 -16.16 11.87
N ALA A 156 12.09 -16.91 11.50
CA ALA A 156 11.94 -17.43 10.14
C ALA A 156 11.74 -16.31 9.11
N ALA A 157 11.01 -15.24 9.46
CA ALA A 157 10.88 -14.05 8.64
C ALA A 157 12.19 -13.27 8.55
N GLU A 158 12.92 -13.12 9.67
CA GLU A 158 14.20 -12.40 9.68
C GLU A 158 15.25 -13.11 8.81
N ALA A 159 15.27 -14.45 8.80
CA ALA A 159 16.09 -15.24 7.87
C ALA A 159 15.74 -15.03 6.38
N LYS A 160 14.57 -14.45 6.08
CA LYS A 160 14.14 -14.03 4.73
C LYS A 160 14.30 -12.53 4.49
N GLY A 161 14.98 -11.80 5.37
CA GLY A 161 15.22 -10.37 5.26
C GLY A 161 14.02 -9.51 5.68
N LEU A 162 13.10 -10.05 6.48
CA LEU A 162 11.91 -9.35 6.95
C LEU A 162 11.88 -9.35 8.49
N ARG A 163 12.03 -8.19 9.11
CA ARG A 163 11.93 -8.06 10.58
C ARG A 163 10.49 -7.77 11.00
N ILE A 164 9.95 -8.63 11.86
CA ILE A 164 8.65 -8.41 12.49
C ILE A 164 8.83 -7.51 13.71
N ILE A 165 8.09 -6.39 13.74
CA ILE A 165 8.13 -5.41 14.82
C ILE A 165 6.80 -5.32 15.60
N GLY A 166 5.77 -6.03 15.14
CA GLY A 166 4.45 -6.07 15.76
C GLY A 166 3.53 -7.05 15.04
N VAL A 167 2.47 -7.46 15.72
CA VAL A 167 1.41 -8.34 15.21
C VAL A 167 0.08 -7.64 15.50
N TRP A 168 -0.74 -7.41 14.48
CA TRP A 168 -1.98 -6.64 14.60
C TRP A 168 -3.17 -7.41 14.04
N GLU A 169 -4.34 -7.23 14.61
CA GLU A 169 -5.52 -7.94 14.11
C GLU A 169 -6.02 -7.38 12.77
N ASN A 170 -6.19 -8.26 11.78
CA ASN A 170 -7.12 -8.03 10.66
C ASN A 170 -8.49 -8.62 11.00
N GLY A 171 -8.52 -9.83 11.58
CA GLY A 171 -9.69 -10.44 12.21
C GLY A 171 -10.23 -11.69 11.51
N TYR A 172 -11.41 -12.13 11.96
CA TYR A 172 -12.13 -13.27 11.40
C TYR A 172 -12.69 -12.98 10.02
N ARG A 173 -12.55 -13.94 9.12
CA ARG A 173 -12.89 -13.77 7.69
C ARG A 173 -14.20 -14.48 7.37
N HIS A 174 -15.01 -13.79 6.56
CA HIS A 174 -16.35 -14.21 6.18
C HIS A 174 -16.47 -14.16 4.65
N ILE A 175 -17.27 -15.07 4.10
CA ILE A 175 -17.42 -15.22 2.64
C ILE A 175 -18.57 -14.34 2.18
N THR A 176 -18.36 -13.56 1.12
CA THR A 176 -19.44 -12.86 0.40
C THR A 176 -19.48 -13.33 -1.05
N ASN A 177 -20.67 -13.33 -1.67
CA ASN A 177 -20.80 -13.57 -3.11
C ASN A 177 -22.13 -13.04 -3.68
N ASN A 178 -22.26 -13.03 -5.01
CA ASN A 178 -23.47 -12.60 -5.73
C ASN A 178 -24.34 -13.75 -6.27
N ARG A 179 -23.87 -15.00 -6.19
CA ARG A 179 -24.51 -16.15 -6.84
C ARG A 179 -25.58 -16.79 -5.96
N LYS A 180 -25.24 -17.15 -4.72
CA LYS A 180 -26.12 -17.90 -3.81
C LYS A 180 -25.67 -17.84 -2.35
N PRO A 181 -26.55 -18.10 -1.37
CA PRO A 181 -26.13 -18.33 0.01
C PRO A 181 -25.16 -19.51 0.11
N ILE A 182 -24.14 -19.41 0.97
CA ILE A 182 -23.21 -20.50 1.28
C ILE A 182 -23.52 -20.97 2.71
N ARG A 183 -24.04 -22.18 2.87
CA ARG A 183 -24.39 -22.79 4.17
C ARG A 183 -23.51 -23.99 4.48
N THR A 184 -23.06 -24.72 3.46
CA THR A 184 -22.10 -25.82 3.57
C THR A 184 -20.93 -25.63 2.60
N PRO A 185 -19.81 -26.35 2.76
CA PRO A 185 -18.71 -26.28 1.80
C PRO A 185 -19.13 -26.60 0.36
N GLU A 186 -20.06 -27.52 0.14
CA GLU A 186 -20.55 -27.92 -1.19
C GLU A 186 -21.21 -26.74 -1.95
N ASP A 187 -21.76 -25.77 -1.23
CA ASP A 187 -22.31 -24.57 -1.84
C ASP A 187 -21.23 -23.73 -2.55
N LEU A 188 -19.95 -23.89 -2.23
CA LEU A 188 -18.86 -23.18 -2.93
C LEU A 188 -18.60 -23.72 -4.34
N ALA A 189 -19.19 -24.87 -4.71
CA ALA A 189 -19.00 -25.50 -6.02
C ALA A 189 -19.20 -24.50 -7.17
N GLY A 190 -18.13 -24.29 -7.94
CA GLY A 190 -18.13 -23.45 -9.14
C GLY A 190 -18.11 -21.93 -8.91
N ILE A 191 -18.10 -21.45 -7.66
CA ILE A 191 -17.97 -20.03 -7.33
C ILE A 191 -16.58 -19.54 -7.73
N LYS A 192 -16.50 -18.51 -8.58
CA LYS A 192 -15.26 -17.78 -8.87
C LYS A 192 -14.92 -16.88 -7.69
N LEU A 193 -14.13 -17.41 -6.76
CA LEU A 193 -13.83 -16.73 -5.50
C LEU A 193 -12.49 -16.00 -5.60
N ARG A 194 -12.47 -14.69 -5.41
CA ARG A 194 -11.21 -13.99 -5.20
C ARG A 194 -10.63 -14.40 -3.85
N THR A 195 -9.35 -14.76 -3.83
CA THR A 195 -8.55 -14.90 -2.61
C THR A 195 -7.44 -13.84 -2.57
N PRO A 196 -6.91 -13.46 -1.40
CA PRO A 196 -5.61 -12.81 -1.32
C PRO A 196 -4.49 -13.74 -1.85
N GLU A 197 -3.30 -13.17 -2.08
CA GLU A 197 -2.14 -13.84 -2.71
C GLU A 197 -1.39 -14.82 -1.78
N GLY A 198 -2.11 -15.82 -1.23
CA GLY A 198 -1.57 -16.90 -0.42
C GLY A 198 -1.81 -18.26 -1.07
N LYS A 199 -0.75 -19.05 -1.24
CA LYS A 199 -0.87 -20.39 -1.86
C LYS A 199 -1.76 -21.34 -1.04
N TRP A 200 -1.73 -21.23 0.29
CA TRP A 200 -2.55 -22.08 1.17
C TRP A 200 -4.03 -21.69 1.13
N ARG A 201 -4.36 -20.41 0.92
CA ARG A 201 -5.72 -19.88 0.79
C ARG A 201 -6.37 -20.39 -0.49
N VAL A 202 -5.61 -20.37 -1.58
CA VAL A 202 -6.01 -20.94 -2.87
C VAL A 202 -6.25 -22.44 -2.70
N ALA A 203 -5.32 -23.17 -2.05
CA ALA A 203 -5.48 -24.60 -1.82
C ALA A 203 -6.73 -24.93 -0.97
N MET A 204 -6.99 -24.17 0.10
CA MET A 204 -8.14 -24.34 0.98
C MET A 204 -9.47 -24.21 0.21
N PHE A 205 -9.67 -23.11 -0.53
CA PHE A 205 -10.92 -22.91 -1.26
C PHE A 205 -11.09 -23.86 -2.45
N LYS A 206 -9.98 -24.28 -3.07
CA LYS A 206 -10.01 -25.32 -4.10
C LYS A 206 -10.45 -26.66 -3.50
N ALA A 207 -9.98 -27.01 -2.30
CA ALA A 207 -10.41 -28.22 -1.58
C ALA A 207 -11.90 -28.16 -1.19
N TYR A 208 -12.46 -26.96 -1.00
CA TYR A 208 -13.91 -26.77 -0.77
C TYR A 208 -14.73 -26.68 -2.07
N GLY A 209 -14.12 -26.91 -3.24
CA GLY A 209 -14.83 -26.97 -4.53
C GLY A 209 -15.07 -25.60 -5.20
N ALA A 210 -14.57 -24.51 -4.65
CA ALA A 210 -14.58 -23.22 -5.33
C ALA A 210 -13.59 -23.21 -6.51
N ASN A 211 -13.69 -22.17 -7.34
CA ASN A 211 -12.70 -21.79 -8.34
C ASN A 211 -11.93 -20.56 -7.84
N PRO A 212 -10.98 -20.70 -6.89
CA PRO A 212 -10.28 -19.56 -6.32
C PRO A 212 -9.26 -18.95 -7.30
N SER A 213 -9.13 -17.63 -7.27
CA SER A 213 -8.10 -16.92 -8.01
C SER A 213 -7.48 -15.80 -7.15
N PRO A 214 -6.15 -15.75 -7.00
CA PRO A 214 -5.48 -14.71 -6.25
C PRO A 214 -5.51 -13.38 -7.02
N MET A 215 -5.82 -12.29 -6.33
CA MET A 215 -5.89 -10.94 -6.91
C MET A 215 -5.55 -9.89 -5.86
N LYS A 216 -5.01 -8.74 -6.26
CA LYS A 216 -4.72 -7.63 -5.35
C LYS A 216 -6.00 -7.06 -4.74
N PHE A 217 -5.88 -6.50 -3.55
CA PHE A 217 -7.04 -5.92 -2.87
C PHE A 217 -7.58 -4.68 -3.60
N SER A 218 -6.71 -3.85 -4.18
CA SER A 218 -7.08 -2.65 -4.96
C SER A 218 -7.90 -2.95 -6.23
N GLU A 219 -7.82 -4.18 -6.75
CA GLU A 219 -8.55 -4.63 -7.94
C GLU A 219 -9.92 -5.25 -7.58
N LEU A 220 -10.14 -5.56 -6.30
CA LEU A 220 -11.23 -6.41 -5.82
C LEU A 220 -12.60 -5.79 -6.07
N PHE A 221 -12.80 -4.52 -5.71
CA PHE A 221 -14.11 -3.89 -5.84
C PHE A 221 -14.62 -3.96 -7.28
N THR A 222 -13.78 -3.54 -8.24
CA THR A 222 -14.11 -3.57 -9.67
C THR A 222 -14.35 -4.99 -10.16
N ALA A 223 -13.56 -5.98 -9.73
CA ALA A 223 -13.74 -7.37 -10.12
C ALA A 223 -15.09 -7.96 -9.66
N LEU A 224 -15.56 -7.57 -8.46
CA LEU A 224 -16.89 -7.98 -7.96
C LEU A 224 -18.01 -7.22 -8.66
N GLN A 225 -17.85 -5.91 -8.85
CA GLN A 225 -18.84 -5.04 -9.49
C GLN A 225 -19.12 -5.48 -10.94
N THR A 226 -18.08 -5.86 -11.67
CA THR A 226 -18.17 -6.30 -13.07
C THR A 226 -18.54 -7.77 -13.22
N GLY A 227 -18.56 -8.54 -12.13
CA GLY A 227 -18.84 -9.98 -12.15
C GLY A 227 -17.70 -10.84 -12.71
N VAL A 228 -16.49 -10.29 -12.84
CA VAL A 228 -15.27 -11.08 -13.12
C VAL A 228 -15.05 -12.12 -12.02
N MET A 229 -15.30 -11.72 -10.77
CA MET A 229 -15.34 -12.60 -9.61
C MET A 229 -16.76 -12.63 -9.02
N ASP A 230 -17.21 -13.81 -8.63
CA ASP A 230 -18.53 -14.01 -8.03
C ASP A 230 -18.55 -13.57 -6.56
N GLY A 231 -17.42 -13.72 -5.88
CA GLY A 231 -17.32 -13.50 -4.44
C GLY A 231 -15.89 -13.35 -3.95
N GLN A 232 -15.78 -13.13 -2.65
CA GLN A 232 -14.52 -12.96 -1.93
C GLN A 232 -14.67 -13.38 -0.46
N GLU A 233 -13.59 -13.29 0.29
CA GLU A 233 -13.61 -13.47 1.74
C GLU A 233 -12.73 -12.43 2.43
N ASN A 234 -13.23 -11.85 3.53
CA ASN A 234 -12.52 -10.84 4.33
C ASN A 234 -13.18 -10.62 5.70
N PRO A 235 -12.50 -9.94 6.64
CA PRO A 235 -13.13 -9.43 7.86
C PRO A 235 -14.15 -8.33 7.57
N PHE A 236 -15.11 -8.14 8.48
CA PHE A 236 -16.16 -7.12 8.32
C PHE A 236 -15.60 -5.71 8.11
N THR A 237 -14.52 -5.36 8.81
CA THR A 237 -13.89 -4.05 8.71
C THR A 237 -13.35 -3.79 7.30
N GLN A 238 -12.81 -4.81 6.63
CA GLN A 238 -12.39 -4.72 5.23
C GLN A 238 -13.58 -4.72 4.27
N ILE A 239 -14.59 -5.57 4.49
CA ILE A 239 -15.82 -5.61 3.68
C ILE A 239 -16.53 -4.25 3.69
N TYR A 240 -16.57 -3.60 4.85
CA TYR A 240 -17.25 -2.33 5.01
C TYR A 240 -16.43 -1.16 4.46
N SER A 241 -15.17 -1.00 4.89
CA SER A 241 -14.31 0.12 4.47
C SER A 241 -14.07 0.15 2.96
N ALA A 242 -13.89 -1.02 2.34
CA ALA A 242 -13.74 -1.13 0.88
C ALA A 242 -15.09 -1.22 0.13
N LYS A 243 -16.22 -0.97 0.81
CA LYS A 243 -17.57 -0.95 0.22
C LYS A 243 -17.98 -2.23 -0.53
N LEU A 244 -17.35 -3.37 -0.20
CA LEU A 244 -17.62 -4.63 -0.90
C LEU A 244 -19.08 -5.08 -0.71
N HIS A 245 -19.70 -4.71 0.41
CA HIS A 245 -21.11 -4.94 0.70
C HIS A 245 -22.07 -4.26 -0.29
N GLU A 246 -21.65 -3.19 -0.98
CA GLU A 246 -22.48 -2.53 -2.02
C GLU A 246 -22.57 -3.36 -3.30
N VAL A 247 -21.60 -4.26 -3.52
CA VAL A 247 -21.47 -5.09 -4.74
C VAL A 247 -21.53 -6.58 -4.45
N GLN A 248 -22.03 -6.97 -3.26
CA GLN A 248 -22.13 -8.36 -2.81
C GLN A 248 -23.47 -8.62 -2.12
N LYS A 249 -24.27 -9.51 -2.71
CA LYS A 249 -25.65 -9.79 -2.27
C LYS A 249 -25.75 -10.71 -1.05
N PHE A 250 -24.85 -11.67 -0.92
CA PHE A 250 -24.89 -12.68 0.14
C PHE A 250 -23.65 -12.58 1.01
N LEU A 251 -23.84 -12.68 2.33
CA LEU A 251 -22.79 -12.79 3.34
C LEU A 251 -23.03 -14.07 4.15
N SER A 252 -22.02 -14.92 4.21
CA SER A 252 -21.99 -16.12 5.05
C SER A 252 -21.04 -15.90 6.21
N LEU A 253 -21.57 -16.03 7.43
CA LEU A 253 -20.83 -15.85 8.68
C LEU A 253 -19.92 -17.06 8.98
N SER A 254 -19.03 -17.40 8.05
CA SER A 254 -18.23 -18.62 8.12
C SER A 254 -17.15 -18.58 9.21
N GLY A 255 -16.56 -17.41 9.50
CA GLY A 255 -15.53 -17.28 10.55
C GLY A 255 -14.35 -18.23 10.36
N HIS A 256 -14.13 -18.65 9.11
CA HIS A 256 -13.36 -19.84 8.76
C HIS A 256 -11.87 -19.67 9.01
N VAL A 257 -11.37 -18.45 8.93
CA VAL A 257 -9.96 -18.12 9.19
C VAL A 257 -9.90 -16.84 10.01
N TYR A 258 -9.01 -16.81 10.99
CA TYR A 258 -8.56 -15.58 11.65
C TYR A 258 -7.23 -15.17 11.03
N THR A 259 -7.09 -13.89 10.68
CA THR A 259 -5.82 -13.37 10.16
C THR A 259 -5.29 -12.27 11.09
N PRO A 260 -4.07 -12.47 11.66
CA PRO A 260 -3.32 -11.42 12.34
C PRO A 260 -2.56 -10.54 11.33
#